data_AF-T5ACL3-F1
#
_entry.id   AF-T5ACL3-F1
#
_cell.length_a   1.000
_cell.length_b   1.000
_cell.length_c   1.000
_cell.angle_alpha   90.00
_cell.angle_beta   90.00
_cell.angle_gamma   90.00
#
_symmetry.space_group_name_H-M   'P 1'
#
loop_
_entity.id
_entity.type
_entity.pdbx_description
1 polymer ?
#
loop_
_entity_poly.entity_id
_entity_poly.type
_entity_poly.pdbx_seq_one_letter_code
_entity_poly.pdbx_strand_id
1 'polypeptide(L)'
;MASATRSESDAFGEIQVPADKYWGAQTERSLENFRINQPQDRMPPPVIKAFGILKGAAATVNMRFGLDASIGQAIQQAAKEVADGKLLDHFPLVVWQTGSGTQSNMNANEVISNRAIEILGGQMGSKKPVHPNDHVNRSASSNDTFPTVMHIAAVVELEQDLLPALQTLRAALQAKVDHFEAKKIIKIGRTHLQDATPLTLAQEFSGYVAQLEFGEARVKSALPDLRLLAQGGTAVGTGINTFEGFAEAIAAEVSKMTGTEFKEHHRFELNVYKPLMIRNLLHSSRLLADGMRSFEKNLVAGLQANEEKIASIMKESLMLVTCLNPKIGYDMASKVAKNAHKKGLTLKESALELKALTGDEFDELVKPELMVGPKPYQQ
;
A
#
# COMPACT_ATOMS: atom_id res chain seq x y z
N MET A 1 0.60 -13.64 40.74
CA MET A 1 1.54 -12.75 41.45
C MET A 1 1.46 -11.39 40.79
N ALA A 2 1.40 -10.30 41.55
CA ALA A 2 1.44 -8.95 40.95
C ALA A 2 2.78 -8.81 40.19
N SER A 3 2.73 -8.33 38.94
CA SER A 3 3.94 -8.02 38.19
C SER A 3 4.74 -6.97 38.96
N ALA A 4 6.05 -7.16 39.09
CA ALA A 4 6.93 -6.14 39.67
C ALA A 4 6.75 -4.80 38.92
N THR A 5 6.78 -3.68 39.64
CA THR A 5 6.69 -2.33 39.07
C THR A 5 7.93 -1.53 39.39
N ARG A 6 8.17 -0.46 38.63
CA ARG A 6 9.13 0.60 38.95
C ARG A 6 8.42 1.95 39.01
N SER A 7 8.94 2.85 39.84
CA SER A 7 8.48 4.24 39.86
C SER A 7 9.10 5.01 38.68
N GLU A 8 8.26 5.72 37.95
CA GLU A 8 8.64 6.71 36.92
C GLU A 8 7.96 8.04 37.28
N SER A 9 8.54 9.15 36.83
CA SER A 9 7.98 10.49 37.08
C SER A 9 7.93 11.34 35.82
N ASP A 10 6.93 12.21 35.75
CA ASP A 10 6.82 13.32 34.81
C ASP A 10 6.38 14.60 35.54
N ALA A 11 6.00 15.64 34.80
CA ALA A 11 5.57 16.92 35.39
C ALA A 11 4.30 16.80 36.26
N PHE A 12 3.53 15.71 36.14
CA PHE A 12 2.32 15.46 36.93
C PHE A 12 2.59 14.59 38.18
N GLY A 13 3.85 14.19 38.42
CA GLY A 13 4.26 13.42 39.59
C GLY A 13 4.64 11.98 39.24
N GLU A 14 4.67 11.12 40.27
CA GLU A 14 5.06 9.72 40.13
C GLU A 14 3.92 8.84 39.59
N ILE A 15 4.28 7.73 38.94
CA ILE A 15 3.39 6.66 38.49
C ILE A 15 4.14 5.33 38.47
N GLN A 16 3.44 4.23 38.75
CA GLN A 16 4.00 2.89 38.72
C GLN A 16 3.89 2.28 37.32
N VAL A 17 5.02 1.81 36.78
CA VAL A 17 5.11 1.19 35.46
C VAL A 17 5.58 -0.26 35.61
N PRO A 18 5.08 -1.23 34.81
CA PRO A 18 5.60 -2.60 34.85
C PRO A 18 7.13 -2.66 34.68
N ALA A 19 7.80 -3.41 35.55
CA ALA A 19 9.27 -3.44 35.61
C ALA A 19 9.92 -4.08 34.37
N ASP A 20 9.19 -4.94 33.66
CA ASP A 20 9.60 -5.61 32.43
C ASP A 20 9.36 -4.78 31.15
N LYS A 21 8.92 -3.52 31.27
CA LYS A 21 8.53 -2.68 30.14
C LYS A 21 9.35 -1.40 30.03
N TYR A 22 9.95 -1.11 28.87
CA TYR A 22 10.79 0.08 28.68
C TYR A 22 10.06 1.42 28.61
N TRP A 23 8.73 1.47 28.43
CA TRP A 23 8.01 2.76 28.37
C TRP A 23 7.97 3.45 29.74
N GLY A 24 7.74 4.76 29.80
CA GLY A 24 7.82 5.55 31.04
C GLY A 24 6.49 6.13 31.50
N ALA A 25 6.56 7.19 32.31
CA ALA A 25 5.40 7.81 32.95
C ALA A 25 4.35 8.31 31.95
N GLN A 26 4.75 8.95 30.85
CA GLN A 26 3.79 9.53 29.92
C GLN A 26 3.05 8.47 29.12
N THR A 27 3.73 7.37 28.78
CA THR A 27 3.07 6.22 28.15
C THR A 27 2.07 5.57 29.11
N GLU A 28 2.45 5.38 30.37
CA GLU A 28 1.57 4.78 31.38
C GLU A 28 0.31 5.64 31.59
N ARG A 29 0.47 6.96 31.76
CA ARG A 29 -0.67 7.89 31.84
C ARG A 29 -1.52 7.89 30.57
N SER A 30 -0.90 7.77 29.40
CA SER A 30 -1.63 7.70 28.13
C SER A 30 -2.48 6.43 28.04
N LEU A 31 -2.04 5.30 28.59
CA LEU A 31 -2.85 4.09 28.66
C LEU A 31 -4.10 4.29 29.52
N GLU A 32 -3.97 5.04 30.61
CA GLU A 32 -5.10 5.37 31.48
C GLU A 32 -6.08 6.36 30.82
N ASN A 33 -5.56 7.35 30.11
CA ASN A 33 -6.36 8.42 29.49
C ASN A 33 -7.09 7.97 28.22
N PHE A 34 -6.46 7.13 27.40
CA PHE A 34 -6.98 6.72 26.08
C PHE A 34 -7.36 5.24 26.04
N ARG A 35 -8.35 4.87 26.87
CA ARG A 35 -8.92 3.51 26.95
C ARG A 35 -9.94 3.23 25.83
N ILE A 36 -9.52 3.41 24.59
CA ILE A 36 -10.40 3.30 23.41
C ILE A 36 -9.95 2.12 22.56
N ASN A 37 -10.79 1.09 22.46
CA ASN A 37 -10.59 -0.11 21.63
C ASN A 37 -9.23 -0.81 21.84
N GLN A 38 -8.82 -0.93 23.10
CA GLN A 38 -7.60 -1.66 23.49
C GLN A 38 -7.87 -3.16 23.66
N PRO A 39 -6.94 -4.05 23.24
CA PRO A 39 -5.67 -3.78 22.55
C PRO A 39 -5.75 -3.74 21.01
N GLN A 40 -6.96 -3.73 20.41
CA GLN A 40 -7.16 -3.98 18.98
C GLN A 40 -6.63 -2.86 18.06
N ASP A 41 -6.87 -1.59 18.41
CA ASP A 41 -6.44 -0.44 17.59
C ASP A 41 -5.14 0.21 18.11
N ARG A 42 -4.14 -0.62 18.42
CA ARG A 42 -2.78 -0.13 18.73
C ARG A 42 -2.16 0.59 17.54
N MET A 43 -1.21 1.48 17.83
CA MET A 43 -0.42 2.15 16.79
C MET A 43 0.21 1.11 15.84
N PRO A 44 0.10 1.25 14.51
CA PRO A 44 0.57 0.23 13.58
C PRO A 44 2.09 -0.04 13.73
N PRO A 45 2.54 -1.31 13.67
CA PRO A 45 3.97 -1.65 13.74
C PRO A 45 4.87 -0.87 12.78
N PRO A 46 4.48 -0.57 11.52
CA PRO A 46 5.31 0.26 10.63
C PRO A 46 5.60 1.67 11.18
N VAL A 47 4.64 2.27 11.90
CA VAL A 47 4.84 3.56 12.58
C VAL A 47 5.87 3.42 13.70
N ILE A 48 5.80 2.35 14.49
CA ILE A 48 6.76 2.08 15.57
C ILE A 48 8.17 1.87 15.00
N LYS A 49 8.31 1.08 13.93
CA LYS A 49 9.60 0.89 13.25
C LYS A 49 10.15 2.20 12.69
N ALA A 50 9.29 3.02 12.09
CA ALA A 50 9.66 4.34 11.58
C ALA A 50 10.11 5.31 12.70
N PHE A 51 9.57 5.21 13.92
CA PHE A 51 10.14 5.91 15.08
C PHE A 51 11.57 5.47 15.36
N GLY A 52 11.85 4.16 15.34
CA GLY A 52 13.22 3.63 15.49
C GLY A 52 14.18 4.20 14.45
N ILE A 53 13.76 4.26 13.17
CA ILE A 53 14.55 4.86 12.08
C ILE A 53 14.84 6.33 12.39
N LEU A 54 13.80 7.12 12.65
CA LEU A 54 13.95 8.57 12.84
C LEU A 54 14.78 8.91 14.09
N LYS A 55 14.57 8.22 15.20
CA LYS A 55 15.32 8.48 16.45
C LYS A 55 16.78 8.04 16.34
N GLY A 56 17.06 6.97 15.60
CA GLY A 56 18.42 6.57 15.24
C GLY A 56 19.12 7.63 14.37
N ALA A 57 18.43 8.12 13.32
CA ALA A 57 18.93 9.19 12.48
C ALA A 57 19.18 10.48 13.28
N ALA A 58 18.24 10.87 14.15
CA ALA A 58 18.37 12.04 15.00
C ALA A 58 19.56 11.94 15.97
N ALA A 59 19.84 10.76 16.53
CA ALA A 59 21.04 10.55 17.35
C ALA A 59 22.32 10.72 16.52
N THR A 60 22.37 10.16 15.30
CA THR A 60 23.50 10.35 14.37
C THR A 60 23.78 11.82 14.10
N VAL A 61 22.72 12.58 13.77
CA VAL A 61 22.85 13.99 13.42
C VAL A 61 23.21 14.82 14.66
N ASN A 62 22.52 14.62 15.79
CA ASN A 62 22.77 15.38 17.01
C ASN A 62 24.16 15.15 17.62
N MET A 63 24.81 14.01 17.38
CA MET A 63 26.23 13.83 17.78
C MET A 63 27.16 14.83 17.09
N ARG A 64 26.80 15.35 15.91
CA ARG A 64 27.53 16.45 15.24
C ARG A 64 27.29 17.81 15.92
N PHE A 65 26.24 17.91 16.74
CA PHE A 65 25.75 19.14 17.38
C PHE A 65 25.70 19.01 18.92
N GLY A 66 26.69 18.31 19.48
CA GLY A 66 26.97 18.31 20.92
C GLY A 66 26.21 17.27 21.75
N LEU A 67 25.53 16.31 21.14
CA LEU A 67 25.13 15.10 21.86
C LEU A 67 26.38 14.24 22.13
N ASP A 68 26.58 13.84 23.39
CA ASP A 68 27.68 12.96 23.77
C ASP A 68 27.69 11.67 22.93
N ALA A 69 28.87 11.25 22.48
CA ALA A 69 29.01 10.12 21.56
C ALA A 69 28.57 8.80 22.19
N SER A 70 28.84 8.57 23.48
CA SER A 70 28.45 7.34 24.17
C SER A 70 26.92 7.26 24.33
N ILE A 71 26.28 8.38 24.68
CA ILE A 71 24.81 8.50 24.72
C ILE A 71 24.21 8.30 23.32
N GLY A 72 24.76 8.98 22.32
CA GLY A 72 24.29 8.88 20.93
C GLY A 72 24.36 7.46 20.38
N GLN A 73 25.46 6.75 20.62
CA GLN A 73 25.62 5.34 20.21
C GLN A 73 24.63 4.40 20.92
N ALA A 74 24.40 4.59 22.22
CA ALA A 74 23.42 3.80 22.96
C ALA A 74 21.98 4.04 22.44
N ILE A 75 21.64 5.30 22.11
CA ILE A 75 20.36 5.66 21.49
C ILE A 75 20.24 4.99 20.11
N GLN A 76 21.28 5.05 19.28
CA GLN A 76 21.28 4.39 17.97
C GLN A 76 21.04 2.89 18.08
N GLN A 77 21.69 2.22 19.04
CA GLN A 77 21.50 0.79 19.27
C GLN A 77 20.05 0.47 19.69
N ALA A 78 19.51 1.19 20.68
CA ALA A 78 18.13 1.00 21.13
C ALA A 78 17.11 1.32 20.02
N ALA A 79 17.32 2.42 19.28
CA ALA A 79 16.46 2.82 18.18
C ALA A 79 16.49 1.81 17.02
N LYS A 80 17.64 1.17 16.77
CA LYS A 80 17.75 0.05 15.84
C LYS A 80 16.93 -1.16 16.29
N GLU A 81 16.93 -1.51 17.57
CA GLU A 81 16.07 -2.60 18.08
C GLU A 81 14.57 -2.29 17.89
N VAL A 82 14.16 -1.02 18.02
CA VAL A 82 12.81 -0.57 17.67
C VAL A 82 12.55 -0.69 16.16
N ALA A 83 13.47 -0.21 15.31
CA ALA A 83 13.35 -0.27 13.85
C ALA A 83 13.27 -1.71 13.32
N ASP A 84 14.02 -2.63 13.94
CA ASP A 84 14.02 -4.07 13.65
C ASP A 84 12.73 -4.77 14.16
N GLY A 85 11.87 -4.07 14.91
CA GLY A 85 10.63 -4.62 15.47
C GLY A 85 10.84 -5.52 16.69
N LYS A 86 12.01 -5.49 17.35
CA LYS A 86 12.31 -6.33 18.52
C LYS A 86 11.60 -5.86 19.79
N LEU A 87 11.19 -4.59 19.83
CA LEU A 87 10.62 -3.94 21.01
C LEU A 87 9.13 -3.58 20.86
N LEU A 88 8.40 -4.19 19.92
CA LEU A 88 6.99 -3.84 19.64
C LEU A 88 6.08 -3.96 20.87
N ASP A 89 6.35 -4.91 21.76
CA ASP A 89 5.58 -5.13 23.00
C ASP A 89 5.76 -4.03 24.06
N HIS A 90 6.61 -3.03 23.78
CA HIS A 90 6.81 -1.83 24.60
C HIS A 90 6.08 -0.60 24.05
N PHE A 91 5.24 -0.78 23.04
CA PHE A 91 4.43 0.29 22.42
C PHE A 91 2.94 -0.02 22.56
N PRO A 92 2.34 0.18 23.75
CA PRO A 92 1.00 -0.30 24.05
C PRO A 92 -0.11 0.68 23.60
N LEU A 93 0.26 1.88 23.12
CA LEU A 93 -0.66 2.97 22.86
C LEU A 93 -1.54 2.74 21.63
N VAL A 94 -2.73 3.30 21.68
CA VAL A 94 -3.74 3.24 20.61
C VAL A 94 -3.60 4.37 19.61
N VAL A 95 -4.16 4.14 18.42
CA VAL A 95 -4.35 5.17 17.39
C VAL A 95 -5.20 6.33 17.93
N TRP A 96 -6.18 6.03 18.78
CA TRP A 96 -7.13 6.97 19.37
C TRP A 96 -6.54 7.76 20.56
N GLN A 97 -5.43 8.47 20.31
CA GLN A 97 -4.70 9.29 21.28
C GLN A 97 -4.75 10.79 20.88
N THR A 98 -3.82 11.64 21.34
CA THR A 98 -3.79 13.02 20.83
C THR A 98 -3.57 13.05 19.32
N GLY A 99 -4.26 13.98 18.68
CA GLY A 99 -4.27 14.13 17.24
C GLY A 99 -2.92 14.47 16.59
N SER A 100 -2.00 15.04 17.36
CA SER A 100 -0.60 15.29 16.98
C SER A 100 0.26 14.04 17.00
N GLY A 101 -0.17 12.98 17.69
CA GLY A 101 0.63 11.78 17.93
C GLY A 101 1.70 11.94 19.02
N THR A 102 1.55 12.93 19.89
CA THR A 102 2.53 13.25 20.94
C THR A 102 2.77 12.08 21.90
N GLN A 103 1.74 11.33 22.29
CA GLN A 103 1.94 10.20 23.22
C GLN A 103 2.78 9.09 22.58
N SER A 104 2.58 8.77 21.30
CA SER A 104 3.46 7.81 20.62
C SER A 104 4.89 8.32 20.41
N ASN A 105 5.08 9.63 20.18
CA ASN A 105 6.43 10.21 20.18
C ASN A 105 7.11 10.04 21.54
N MET A 106 6.39 10.35 22.63
CA MET A 106 6.92 10.17 23.98
C MET A 106 7.13 8.70 24.34
N ASN A 107 6.27 7.80 23.88
CA ASN A 107 6.47 6.36 24.05
C ASN A 107 7.76 5.89 23.37
N ALA A 108 8.04 6.33 22.15
CA ALA A 108 9.32 6.05 21.50
C ALA A 108 10.50 6.63 22.27
N ASN A 109 10.39 7.89 22.73
CA ASN A 109 11.45 8.53 23.52
C ASN A 109 11.75 7.77 24.82
N GLU A 110 10.72 7.37 25.56
CA GLU A 110 10.85 6.65 26.83
C GLU A 110 11.41 5.24 26.64
N VAL A 111 10.90 4.49 25.65
CA VAL A 111 11.40 3.14 25.34
C VAL A 111 12.88 3.18 24.96
N ILE A 112 13.25 4.07 24.05
CA ILE A 112 14.63 4.20 23.58
C ILE A 112 15.54 4.72 24.70
N SER A 113 15.07 5.66 25.52
CA SER A 113 15.79 6.16 26.69
C SER A 113 16.08 5.04 27.69
N ASN A 114 15.07 4.30 28.14
CA ASN A 114 15.27 3.24 29.13
C ASN A 114 16.12 2.10 28.60
N ARG A 115 15.95 1.74 27.32
CA ARG A 115 16.81 0.73 26.69
C ARG A 115 18.26 1.20 26.55
N ALA A 116 18.49 2.47 26.19
CA ALA A 116 19.83 3.04 26.14
C ALA A 116 20.48 3.15 27.53
N ILE A 117 19.70 3.46 28.56
CA ILE A 117 20.16 3.44 29.96
C ILE A 117 20.64 2.04 30.34
N GLU A 118 19.86 1.01 30.03
CA GLU A 118 20.22 -0.37 30.32
C GLU A 118 21.47 -0.81 29.55
N ILE A 119 21.62 -0.44 28.28
CA ILE A 119 22.83 -0.68 27.47
C ILE A 119 24.07 -0.08 28.15
N LEU A 120 23.92 1.07 28.80
CA LEU A 120 25.00 1.76 29.53
C LEU A 120 25.15 1.29 30.99
N GLY A 121 24.43 0.24 31.41
CA GLY A 121 24.49 -0.30 32.77
C GLY A 121 23.81 0.58 33.84
N GLY A 122 22.97 1.53 33.43
CA GLY A 122 22.20 2.39 34.32
C GLY A 122 20.88 1.76 34.78
N GLN A 123 20.14 2.50 35.60
CA GLN A 123 18.85 2.07 36.15
C GLN A 123 17.68 2.67 35.34
N MET A 124 16.82 1.82 34.77
CA MET A 124 15.59 2.25 34.10
C MET A 124 14.73 3.16 35.00
N GLY A 125 14.11 4.18 34.40
CA GLY A 125 13.30 5.19 35.07
C GLY A 125 14.06 6.33 35.74
N SER A 126 15.38 6.18 35.94
CA SER A 126 16.23 7.26 36.46
C SER A 126 16.39 8.44 35.49
N LYS A 127 16.11 8.21 34.20
CA LYS A 127 16.38 9.13 33.08
C LYS A 127 17.86 9.55 32.99
N LYS A 128 18.77 8.75 33.58
CA LYS A 128 20.22 8.95 33.57
C LYS A 128 20.93 7.66 33.12
N PRO A 129 21.95 7.76 32.27
CA PRO A 129 22.48 8.98 31.66
C PRO A 129 21.62 9.52 30.50
N VAL A 130 20.62 8.77 30.02
CA VAL A 130 19.85 9.13 28.81
C VAL A 130 18.45 9.64 29.16
N HIS A 131 18.28 10.96 29.23
CA HIS A 131 16.96 11.61 29.32
C HIS A 131 16.12 11.48 28.03
N PRO A 132 14.81 11.13 28.11
CA PRO A 132 13.95 10.97 26.93
C PRO A 132 13.71 12.27 26.16
N ASN A 133 13.67 13.43 26.82
CA ASN A 133 13.47 14.71 26.13
C ASN A 133 14.79 15.34 25.68
N ASP A 134 15.80 15.36 26.55
CA ASP A 134 17.00 16.19 26.35
C ASP A 134 18.00 15.53 25.40
N HIS A 135 17.91 14.20 25.26
CA HIS A 135 18.75 13.41 24.38
C HIS A 135 17.94 12.76 23.25
N VAL A 136 16.94 11.94 23.56
CA VAL A 136 16.21 11.17 22.52
C VAL A 136 15.31 12.07 21.66
N ASN A 137 14.71 13.11 22.26
CA ASN A 137 13.89 14.10 21.57
C ASN A 137 14.65 15.40 21.24
N ARG A 138 15.98 15.40 21.34
CA ARG A 138 16.82 16.59 21.11
C ARG A 138 16.61 17.13 19.69
N SER A 139 16.45 18.45 19.59
CA SER A 139 16.25 19.17 18.31
C SER A 139 14.95 18.84 17.58
N ALA A 140 13.96 18.26 18.28
CA ALA A 140 12.71 17.76 17.72
C ALA A 140 11.49 18.18 18.54
N SER A 141 10.32 18.09 17.91
CA SER A 141 9.00 18.27 18.51
C SER A 141 8.11 17.08 18.15
N SER A 142 7.05 16.79 18.90
CA SER A 142 6.05 15.82 18.40
C SER A 142 5.45 16.26 17.05
N ASN A 143 5.38 17.57 16.82
CA ASN A 143 4.68 18.16 15.69
C ASN A 143 5.43 18.02 14.36
N ASP A 144 6.76 17.87 14.40
CA ASP A 144 7.58 17.53 13.23
C ASP A 144 7.98 16.04 13.21
N THR A 145 8.12 15.40 14.38
CA THR A 145 8.47 13.98 14.49
C THR A 145 7.36 13.07 13.98
N PHE A 146 6.13 13.19 14.50
CA PHE A 146 5.06 12.26 14.11
C PHE A 146 4.73 12.31 12.61
N PRO A 147 4.55 13.47 11.94
CA PRO A 147 4.34 13.47 10.50
C PRO A 147 5.53 12.92 9.71
N THR A 148 6.78 13.14 10.16
CA THR A 148 7.97 12.51 9.56
C THR A 148 7.88 10.98 9.64
N VAL A 149 7.52 10.45 10.81
CA VAL A 149 7.33 9.00 11.01
C VAL A 149 6.22 8.45 10.12
N MET A 150 5.10 9.17 9.96
CA MET A 150 4.02 8.76 9.06
C MET A 150 4.51 8.62 7.62
N HIS A 151 5.30 9.59 7.14
CA HIS A 151 5.83 9.61 5.80
C HIS A 151 6.85 8.49 5.57
N ILE A 152 7.77 8.27 6.53
CA ILE A 152 8.72 7.14 6.49
C ILE A 152 7.95 5.81 6.41
N ALA A 153 6.99 5.59 7.31
CA ALA A 153 6.20 4.36 7.33
C ALA A 153 5.41 4.17 6.03
N ALA A 154 4.79 5.23 5.50
CA ALA A 154 4.04 5.16 4.26
C ALA A 154 4.92 4.79 3.07
N VAL A 155 6.04 5.49 2.85
CA VAL A 155 6.94 5.22 1.72
C VAL A 155 7.50 3.79 1.80
N VAL A 156 7.98 3.39 2.99
CA VAL A 156 8.55 2.05 3.21
C VAL A 156 7.54 0.96 2.90
N GLU A 157 6.32 1.05 3.44
CA GLU A 157 5.30 0.02 3.24
C GLU A 157 4.75 0.01 1.80
N LEU A 158 4.64 1.17 1.16
CA LEU A 158 4.23 1.24 -0.24
C LEU A 158 5.27 0.59 -1.17
N GLU A 159 6.57 0.84 -0.94
CA GLU A 159 7.65 0.32 -1.78
C GLU A 159 8.00 -1.14 -1.49
N GLN A 160 7.95 -1.56 -0.23
CA GLN A 160 8.37 -2.91 0.17
C GLN A 160 7.24 -3.93 0.17
N ASP A 161 5.98 -3.49 0.25
CA ASP A 161 4.84 -4.40 0.37
C ASP A 161 3.82 -4.23 -0.77
N LEU A 162 3.19 -3.04 -0.88
CA LEU A 162 2.08 -2.82 -1.81
C LEU A 162 2.51 -2.88 -3.29
N LEU A 163 3.55 -2.15 -3.68
CA LEU A 163 4.03 -2.12 -5.06
C LEU A 163 4.49 -3.52 -5.52
N PRO A 164 5.27 -4.30 -4.74
CA PRO A 164 5.60 -5.68 -5.08
C PRO A 164 4.38 -6.60 -5.22
N ALA A 165 3.38 -6.47 -4.33
CA ALA A 165 2.15 -7.26 -4.41
C ALA A 165 1.37 -6.97 -5.71
N LEU A 166 1.26 -5.69 -6.08
CA LEU A 166 0.64 -5.25 -7.32
C LEU A 166 1.41 -5.79 -8.54
N GLN A 167 2.74 -5.64 -8.55
CA GLN A 167 3.60 -6.12 -9.63
C GLN A 167 3.50 -7.63 -9.82
N THR A 168 3.45 -8.39 -8.72
CA THR A 168 3.31 -9.85 -8.75
C THR A 168 1.97 -10.27 -9.35
N LEU A 169 0.85 -9.66 -8.89
CA LEU A 169 -0.47 -9.94 -9.46
C LEU A 169 -0.54 -9.55 -10.95
N ARG A 170 0.03 -8.39 -11.31
CA ARG A 170 0.09 -7.94 -12.71
C ARG A 170 0.86 -8.94 -13.58
N ALA A 171 2.02 -9.42 -13.11
CA ALA A 171 2.81 -10.42 -13.83
C ALA A 171 2.07 -11.76 -13.98
N ALA A 172 1.36 -12.21 -12.93
CA ALA A 172 0.55 -13.42 -13.00
C ALA A 172 -0.60 -13.31 -14.02
N LEU A 173 -1.26 -12.15 -14.08
CA LEU A 173 -2.29 -11.89 -15.10
C LEU A 173 -1.69 -11.77 -16.50
N GLN A 174 -0.51 -11.16 -16.65
CA GLN A 174 0.20 -11.12 -17.93
C GLN A 174 0.54 -12.53 -18.42
N ALA A 175 0.99 -13.43 -17.53
CA ALA A 175 1.22 -14.83 -17.91
C ALA A 175 -0.07 -15.52 -18.40
N LYS A 176 -1.25 -15.12 -17.90
CA LYS A 176 -2.53 -15.59 -18.45
C LYS A 176 -2.86 -14.98 -19.81
N VAL A 177 -2.57 -13.70 -20.03
CA VAL A 177 -2.65 -13.08 -21.36
C VAL A 177 -1.83 -13.88 -22.36
N ASP A 178 -0.55 -14.12 -22.06
CA ASP A 178 0.38 -14.85 -22.94
C ASP A 178 -0.11 -16.28 -23.20
N HIS A 179 -0.59 -16.97 -22.16
CA HIS A 179 -1.14 -18.32 -22.29
C HIS A 179 -2.38 -18.37 -23.18
N PHE A 180 -3.32 -17.45 -23.01
CA PHE A 180 -4.55 -17.39 -23.80
C PHE A 180 -4.30 -16.93 -25.24
N GLU A 181 -3.30 -16.08 -25.45
CA GLU A 181 -2.86 -15.64 -26.77
C GLU A 181 -2.22 -16.80 -27.53
N ALA A 182 -1.33 -17.57 -26.88
CA ALA A 182 -0.72 -18.76 -27.48
C ALA A 182 -1.76 -19.81 -27.91
N LYS A 183 -2.84 -19.95 -27.14
CA LYS A 183 -3.97 -20.81 -27.47
C LYS A 183 -4.98 -20.20 -28.45
N LYS A 184 -4.86 -18.90 -28.75
CA LYS A 184 -5.78 -18.13 -29.62
C LYS A 184 -7.25 -18.31 -29.22
N ILE A 185 -7.54 -18.26 -27.91
CA ILE A 185 -8.91 -18.48 -27.40
C ILE A 185 -9.77 -17.27 -27.74
N ILE A 186 -10.78 -17.45 -28.59
CA ILE A 186 -11.76 -16.42 -28.96
C ILE A 186 -13.05 -16.65 -28.19
N LYS A 187 -13.58 -15.60 -27.56
CA LYS A 187 -14.84 -15.62 -26.82
C LYS A 187 -15.79 -14.54 -27.29
N ILE A 188 -17.08 -14.70 -26.95
CA ILE A 188 -18.08 -13.66 -27.14
C ILE A 188 -17.87 -12.56 -26.09
N GLY A 189 -17.73 -11.33 -26.58
CA GLY A 189 -17.72 -10.13 -25.74
C GLY A 189 -19.11 -9.88 -25.15
N ARG A 190 -19.16 -9.14 -24.05
CA ARG A 190 -20.43 -8.73 -23.46
C ARG A 190 -20.42 -7.25 -23.13
N THR A 191 -21.43 -6.54 -23.63
CA THR A 191 -21.70 -5.14 -23.27
C THR A 191 -23.12 -5.06 -22.74
N HIS A 192 -23.35 -4.34 -21.65
CA HIS A 192 -24.64 -4.32 -20.95
C HIS A 192 -25.15 -5.73 -20.57
N LEU A 193 -24.23 -6.66 -20.30
CA LEU A 193 -24.48 -8.10 -20.05
C LEU A 193 -25.10 -8.87 -21.23
N GLN A 194 -25.26 -8.24 -22.40
CA GLN A 194 -25.74 -8.87 -23.63
C GLN A 194 -24.58 -9.36 -24.47
N ASP A 195 -24.82 -10.37 -25.31
CA ASP A 195 -23.86 -10.80 -26.31
C ASP A 195 -23.43 -9.64 -27.21
N ALA A 196 -22.14 -9.58 -27.52
CA ALA A 196 -21.53 -8.59 -28.40
C ALA A 196 -20.58 -9.27 -29.40
N THR A 197 -19.78 -8.48 -30.10
CA THR A 197 -18.77 -8.98 -31.03
C THR A 197 -17.68 -9.80 -30.32
N PRO A 198 -17.00 -10.70 -31.03
CA PRO A 198 -15.89 -11.48 -30.47
C PRO A 198 -14.70 -10.63 -30.03
N LEU A 199 -13.94 -11.14 -29.07
CA LEU A 199 -12.59 -10.72 -28.69
C LEU A 199 -11.81 -11.96 -28.21
N THR A 200 -10.49 -11.90 -28.18
CA THR A 200 -9.71 -12.97 -27.56
C THR A 200 -9.79 -12.90 -26.04
N LEU A 201 -9.66 -14.04 -25.36
CA LEU A 201 -9.58 -14.06 -23.90
C LEU A 201 -8.31 -13.32 -23.41
N ALA A 202 -7.26 -13.31 -24.23
CA ALA A 202 -6.06 -12.52 -23.99
C ALA A 202 -6.35 -11.00 -24.03
N GLN A 203 -7.16 -10.52 -24.97
CA GLN A 203 -7.60 -9.12 -25.03
C GLN A 203 -8.44 -8.71 -23.81
N GLU A 204 -9.29 -9.61 -23.30
CA GLU A 204 -10.02 -9.35 -22.05
C GLU A 204 -9.06 -9.22 -20.86
N PHE A 205 -8.13 -10.17 -20.71
CA PHE A 205 -7.18 -10.16 -19.59
C PHE A 205 -6.15 -9.03 -19.68
N SER A 206 -5.78 -8.59 -20.88
CA SER A 206 -4.87 -7.45 -21.06
C SER A 206 -5.49 -6.14 -20.56
N GLY A 207 -6.82 -6.02 -20.58
CA GLY A 207 -7.55 -4.95 -19.91
C GLY A 207 -7.28 -4.91 -18.40
N TYR A 208 -7.29 -6.07 -17.74
CA TYR A 208 -7.00 -6.17 -16.29
C TYR A 208 -5.53 -5.82 -15.99
N VAL A 209 -4.60 -6.28 -16.83
CA VAL A 209 -3.17 -5.92 -16.72
C VAL A 209 -2.98 -4.41 -16.82
N ALA A 210 -3.59 -3.77 -17.82
CA ALA A 210 -3.49 -2.32 -18.01
C ALA A 210 -4.08 -1.54 -16.83
N GLN A 211 -5.20 -2.01 -16.25
CA GLN A 211 -5.77 -1.40 -15.05
C GLN A 211 -4.82 -1.43 -13.85
N LEU A 212 -4.12 -2.55 -13.65
CA LEU A 212 -3.10 -2.67 -12.59
C LEU A 212 -1.90 -1.77 -12.88
N GLU A 213 -1.42 -1.70 -14.13
CA GLU A 213 -0.34 -0.79 -14.52
C GLU A 213 -0.68 0.67 -14.21
N PHE A 214 -1.90 1.12 -14.55
CA PHE A 214 -2.36 2.47 -14.19
C PHE A 214 -2.49 2.65 -12.67
N GLY A 215 -2.88 1.61 -11.93
CA GLY A 215 -2.87 1.60 -10.47
C GLY A 215 -1.47 1.82 -9.91
N GLU A 216 -0.48 1.08 -10.42
CA GLU A 216 0.93 1.19 -10.04
C GLU A 216 1.46 2.60 -10.29
N ALA A 217 1.17 3.17 -11.46
CA ALA A 217 1.60 4.52 -11.83
C ALA A 217 1.03 5.58 -10.87
N ARG A 218 -0.24 5.47 -10.46
CA ARG A 218 -0.86 6.40 -9.50
C ARG A 218 -0.20 6.33 -8.13
N VAL A 219 0.08 5.13 -7.62
CA VAL A 219 0.81 4.96 -6.35
C VAL A 219 2.19 5.60 -6.45
N LYS A 220 2.94 5.30 -7.52
CA LYS A 220 4.28 5.86 -7.76
C LYS A 220 4.26 7.38 -7.87
N SER A 221 3.23 7.98 -8.47
CA SER A 221 3.12 9.45 -8.59
C SER A 221 2.97 10.19 -7.26
N ALA A 222 2.52 9.51 -6.19
CA ALA A 222 2.39 10.09 -4.86
C ALA A 222 3.69 10.00 -4.03
N LEU A 223 4.61 9.11 -4.39
CA LEU A 223 5.86 8.89 -3.65
C LEU A 223 6.73 10.16 -3.53
N PRO A 224 6.92 10.99 -4.58
CA PRO A 224 7.71 12.21 -4.46
C PRO A 224 7.26 13.13 -3.32
N ASP A 225 5.94 13.30 -3.14
CA ASP A 225 5.38 14.14 -2.08
C ASP A 225 5.49 13.47 -0.70
N LEU A 226 5.31 12.14 -0.64
CA LEU A 226 5.48 11.39 0.61
C LEU A 226 6.92 11.37 1.10
N ARG A 227 7.91 11.56 0.21
CA ARG A 227 9.34 11.62 0.58
C ARG A 227 9.74 12.93 1.25
N LEU A 228 8.87 13.94 1.24
CA LEU A 228 9.10 15.21 1.90
C LEU A 228 8.83 15.08 3.41
N LEU A 229 9.87 15.23 4.22
CA LEU A 229 9.83 15.07 5.66
C LEU A 229 9.67 16.42 6.37
N ALA A 230 8.84 16.43 7.42
CA ALA A 230 8.58 17.62 8.22
C ALA A 230 9.69 17.93 9.25
N GLN A 231 10.62 16.99 9.50
CA GLN A 231 11.62 17.10 10.55
C GLN A 231 12.48 18.35 10.38
N GLY A 232 12.70 19.07 11.48
CA GLY A 232 13.39 20.35 11.48
C GLY A 232 12.43 21.54 11.48
N GLY A 233 11.13 21.33 11.22
CA GLY A 233 10.10 22.34 11.46
C GLY A 233 9.81 22.61 12.95
N THR A 234 10.18 21.69 13.83
CA THR A 234 9.98 21.74 15.28
C THR A 234 8.52 22.02 15.70
N ALA A 235 8.26 23.03 16.51
CA ALA A 235 6.95 23.21 17.14
C ALA A 235 5.86 23.64 16.16
N VAL A 236 6.17 24.59 15.28
CA VAL A 236 5.19 25.29 14.41
C VAL A 236 5.72 25.53 12.98
N GLY A 237 6.86 24.95 12.61
CA GLY A 237 7.47 25.10 11.28
C GLY A 237 8.65 26.06 11.20
N THR A 238 8.97 26.79 12.27
CA THR A 238 10.03 27.82 12.28
C THR A 238 11.44 27.26 12.42
N GLY A 239 11.59 26.01 12.88
CA GLY A 239 12.90 25.45 13.23
C GLY A 239 13.52 26.03 14.51
N ILE A 240 12.73 26.63 15.39
CA ILE A 240 13.23 27.07 16.70
C ILE A 240 13.77 25.85 17.48
N ASN A 241 14.90 26.05 18.18
CA ASN A 241 15.60 25.03 18.97
C ASN A 241 16.14 23.83 18.16
N THR A 242 16.39 24.02 16.86
CA THR A 242 17.25 23.13 16.05
C THR A 242 18.40 23.92 15.42
N PHE A 243 19.20 23.27 14.58
CA PHE A 243 20.39 23.84 13.94
C PHE A 243 20.19 23.97 12.43
N GLU A 244 20.86 24.94 11.80
CA GLU A 244 20.93 25.03 10.35
C GLU A 244 21.56 23.76 9.76
N GLY A 245 20.98 23.22 8.69
CA GLY A 245 21.41 21.94 8.10
C GLY A 245 20.88 20.69 8.82
N PHE A 246 20.13 20.82 9.92
CA PHE A 246 19.59 19.67 10.66
C PHE A 246 18.56 18.89 9.83
N ALA A 247 17.65 19.58 9.13
CA ALA A 247 16.58 18.94 8.36
C ALA A 247 17.14 18.10 7.21
N GLU A 248 18.09 18.66 6.47
CA GLU A 248 18.82 18.05 5.36
C GLU A 248 19.62 16.83 5.86
N ALA A 249 20.31 16.97 6.99
CA ALA A 249 21.09 15.89 7.58
C ALA A 249 20.19 14.73 8.06
N ILE A 250 19.00 15.03 8.60
CA ILE A 250 18.02 14.00 8.95
C ILE A 250 17.52 13.28 7.70
N ALA A 251 17.08 14.02 6.68
CA ALA A 251 16.56 13.43 5.45
C ALA A 251 17.60 12.50 4.80
N ALA A 252 18.87 12.93 4.77
CA ALA A 252 19.98 12.12 4.28
C ALA A 252 20.21 10.85 5.12
N GLU A 253 20.21 10.94 6.45
CA GLU A 253 20.45 9.76 7.31
C GLU A 253 19.26 8.79 7.29
N VAL A 254 18.02 9.30 7.27
CA VAL A 254 16.81 8.48 7.07
C VAL A 254 16.88 7.78 5.72
N SER A 255 17.28 8.48 4.65
CA SER A 255 17.43 7.88 3.33
C SER A 255 18.42 6.71 3.35
N LYS A 256 19.59 6.92 3.98
CA LYS A 256 20.62 5.90 4.13
C LYS A 256 20.14 4.70 4.95
N MET A 257 19.47 4.93 6.07
CA MET A 257 19.00 3.85 6.96
C MET A 257 17.90 3.00 6.31
N THR A 258 17.17 3.58 5.37
CA THR A 258 15.93 3.04 4.82
C THR A 258 16.12 2.47 3.40
N GLY A 259 17.18 2.89 2.71
CA GLY A 259 17.52 2.46 1.35
C GLY A 259 16.72 3.14 0.25
N THR A 260 15.87 4.12 0.60
CA THR A 260 15.05 4.91 -0.34
C THR A 260 15.22 6.40 -0.05
N GLU A 261 15.01 7.25 -1.06
CA GLU A 261 15.28 8.69 -0.95
C GLU A 261 14.20 9.40 -0.13
N PHE A 262 14.63 10.30 0.75
CA PHE A 262 13.79 11.27 1.46
C PHE A 262 14.44 12.66 1.37
N LYS A 263 13.62 13.71 1.45
CA LYS A 263 14.04 15.11 1.37
C LYS A 263 13.43 15.92 2.48
N GLU A 264 14.13 16.95 2.91
CA GLU A 264 13.61 17.97 3.80
C GLU A 264 12.47 18.76 3.15
N HIS A 265 11.50 19.19 3.95
CA HIS A 265 10.53 20.20 3.53
C HIS A 265 9.96 20.95 4.73
N HIS A 266 9.88 22.28 4.62
CA HIS A 266 9.25 23.13 5.63
C HIS A 266 7.75 23.30 5.33
N ARG A 267 6.84 22.72 6.14
CA ARG A 267 5.38 22.99 6.04
C ARG A 267 4.78 23.33 7.41
N PHE A 268 3.84 24.28 7.35
CA PHE A 268 2.76 24.75 8.24
C PHE A 268 2.54 24.16 9.66
N GLU A 269 1.67 24.84 10.41
CA GLU A 269 1.66 24.86 11.86
C GLU A 269 1.18 23.55 12.51
N LEU A 270 0.03 22.97 12.11
CA LEU A 270 -0.40 21.64 12.59
C LEU A 270 -1.68 21.11 11.89
N ASN A 271 -1.77 19.79 11.70
CA ASN A 271 -3.02 19.04 11.54
C ASN A 271 -3.07 17.99 12.65
N VAL A 272 -4.22 17.82 13.31
CA VAL A 272 -4.41 16.95 14.49
C VAL A 272 -5.27 15.71 14.22
N TYR A 273 -5.22 15.16 13.01
CA TYR A 273 -5.83 13.87 12.67
C TYR A 273 -4.76 12.83 12.29
N LYS A 274 -3.51 13.05 12.71
CA LYS A 274 -2.34 12.32 12.20
C LYS A 274 -2.41 10.80 12.45
N PRO A 275 -2.71 10.30 13.66
CA PRO A 275 -2.85 8.87 13.90
C PRO A 275 -3.94 8.21 13.02
N LEU A 276 -5.09 8.87 12.87
CA LEU A 276 -6.20 8.37 12.06
C LEU A 276 -5.80 8.25 10.59
N MET A 277 -5.13 9.27 10.04
CA MET A 277 -4.68 9.29 8.65
C MET A 277 -3.73 8.13 8.36
N ILE A 278 -2.65 7.99 9.14
CA ILE A 278 -1.66 6.95 8.89
C ILE A 278 -2.20 5.55 9.14
N ARG A 279 -3.06 5.36 10.15
CA ARG A 279 -3.73 4.08 10.40
C ARG A 279 -4.51 3.64 9.17
N ASN A 280 -5.34 4.50 8.60
CA ASN A 280 -6.18 4.11 7.46
C ASN A 280 -5.35 3.87 6.19
N LEU A 281 -4.32 4.67 5.94
CA LEU A 281 -3.40 4.44 4.83
C LEU A 281 -2.72 3.07 4.93
N LEU A 282 -2.05 2.80 6.07
CA LEU A 282 -1.32 1.54 6.28
C LEU A 282 -2.26 0.33 6.31
N HIS A 283 -3.44 0.47 6.90
CA HIS A 283 -4.43 -0.61 6.93
C HIS A 283 -4.92 -0.94 5.52
N SER A 284 -5.24 0.07 4.71
CA SER A 284 -5.69 -0.12 3.33
C SER A 284 -4.58 -0.71 2.46
N SER A 285 -3.35 -0.20 2.61
CA SER A 285 -2.16 -0.71 1.92
C SER A 285 -1.96 -2.21 2.18
N ARG A 286 -1.99 -2.62 3.45
CA ARG A 286 -1.87 -4.03 3.83
C ARG A 286 -3.01 -4.89 3.28
N LEU A 287 -4.27 -4.45 3.41
CA LEU A 287 -5.41 -5.21 2.90
C LEU A 287 -5.33 -5.42 1.38
N LEU A 288 -4.91 -4.38 0.64
CA LEU A 288 -4.70 -4.49 -0.80
C LEU A 288 -3.56 -5.44 -1.13
N ALA A 289 -2.41 -5.32 -0.46
CA ALA A 289 -1.25 -6.18 -0.69
C ALA A 289 -1.57 -7.65 -0.40
N ASP A 290 -2.13 -7.95 0.76
CA ASP A 290 -2.52 -9.31 1.17
C ASP A 290 -3.61 -9.87 0.26
N GLY A 291 -4.62 -9.06 -0.08
CA GLY A 291 -5.69 -9.43 -1.00
C GLY A 291 -5.17 -9.78 -2.40
N MET A 292 -4.27 -8.96 -2.95
CA MET A 292 -3.66 -9.20 -4.26
C MET A 292 -2.80 -10.47 -4.26
N ARG A 293 -1.97 -10.69 -3.23
CA ARG A 293 -1.17 -11.92 -3.11
C ARG A 293 -2.02 -13.16 -2.94
N SER A 294 -3.07 -13.08 -2.12
CA SER A 294 -4.00 -14.20 -1.92
C SER A 294 -4.77 -14.53 -3.20
N PHE A 295 -5.27 -13.51 -3.90
CA PHE A 295 -5.99 -13.67 -5.15
C PHE A 295 -5.09 -14.23 -6.27
N GLU A 296 -3.86 -13.75 -6.35
CA GLU A 296 -2.84 -14.27 -7.26
C GLU A 296 -2.61 -15.77 -7.02
N LYS A 297 -2.21 -16.13 -5.79
CA LYS A 297 -1.83 -17.49 -5.41
C LYS A 297 -2.99 -18.49 -5.50
N ASN A 298 -4.15 -18.12 -4.96
CA ASN A 298 -5.24 -19.05 -4.72
C ASN A 298 -6.28 -19.07 -5.86
N LEU A 299 -6.17 -18.15 -6.84
CA LEU A 299 -7.10 -18.10 -7.97
C LEU A 299 -6.37 -17.90 -9.30
N VAL A 300 -5.62 -16.81 -9.48
CA VAL A 300 -5.06 -16.47 -10.79
C VAL A 300 -4.07 -17.53 -11.25
N ALA A 301 -3.14 -17.98 -10.40
CA ALA A 301 -2.13 -18.97 -10.78
C ALA A 301 -2.74 -20.24 -11.42
N GLY A 302 -3.80 -20.78 -10.79
CA GLY A 302 -4.48 -22.00 -11.22
C GLY A 302 -5.57 -21.80 -12.30
N LEU A 303 -5.87 -20.56 -12.71
CA LEU A 303 -6.99 -20.28 -13.59
C LEU A 303 -6.83 -20.93 -14.98
N GLN A 304 -7.88 -21.61 -15.44
CA GLN A 304 -7.98 -22.24 -16.75
C GLN A 304 -9.27 -21.84 -17.44
N ALA A 305 -9.23 -21.73 -18.78
CA ALA A 305 -10.41 -21.48 -19.59
C ALA A 305 -11.17 -22.79 -19.82
N ASN A 306 -12.51 -22.75 -19.70
CA ASN A 306 -13.36 -23.83 -20.21
C ASN A 306 -13.56 -23.63 -21.71
N GLU A 307 -12.60 -24.11 -22.49
CA GLU A 307 -12.53 -23.92 -23.95
C GLU A 307 -13.74 -24.53 -24.67
N GLU A 308 -14.23 -25.69 -24.21
CA GLU A 308 -15.43 -26.33 -24.76
C GLU A 308 -16.67 -25.44 -24.62
N LYS A 309 -16.87 -24.87 -23.43
CA LYS A 309 -18.02 -24.00 -23.19
C LYS A 309 -17.90 -22.69 -23.95
N ILE A 310 -16.69 -22.12 -24.02
CA ILE A 310 -16.43 -20.91 -24.82
C ILE A 310 -16.76 -21.17 -26.30
N ALA A 311 -16.33 -22.30 -26.85
CA ALA A 311 -16.61 -22.68 -28.23
C ALA A 311 -18.10 -22.93 -28.50
N SER A 312 -18.84 -23.54 -27.56
CA SER A 312 -20.31 -23.69 -27.66
C SER A 312 -21.00 -22.33 -27.73
N ILE A 313 -20.67 -21.40 -26.83
CA ILE A 313 -21.24 -20.04 -26.81
C ILE A 313 -20.93 -19.29 -28.11
N MET A 314 -19.71 -19.43 -28.65
CA MET A 314 -19.32 -18.80 -29.92
C MET A 314 -20.22 -19.23 -31.09
N LYS A 315 -20.59 -20.52 -31.15
CA LYS A 315 -21.47 -21.05 -32.21
C LYS A 315 -22.93 -20.63 -32.05
N GLU A 316 -23.38 -20.48 -30.80
CA GLU A 316 -24.76 -20.14 -30.45
C GLU A 316 -25.05 -18.64 -30.60
N SER A 317 -24.03 -17.79 -30.50
CA SER A 317 -24.23 -16.34 -30.49
C SER A 317 -24.68 -15.80 -31.84
N LEU A 318 -25.67 -14.89 -31.79
CA LEU A 318 -26.23 -14.24 -32.97
C LEU A 318 -25.45 -12.98 -33.38
N MET A 319 -24.44 -12.58 -32.62
CA MET A 319 -23.71 -11.33 -32.83
C MET A 319 -22.67 -11.39 -33.94
N LEU A 320 -22.28 -12.59 -34.38
CA LEU A 320 -21.39 -12.76 -35.53
C LEU A 320 -22.03 -12.26 -36.84
N VAL A 321 -23.35 -12.10 -36.86
CA VAL A 321 -24.11 -11.58 -38.02
C VAL A 321 -23.61 -10.23 -38.52
N THR A 322 -22.97 -9.44 -37.63
CA THR A 322 -22.44 -8.11 -37.94
C THR A 322 -21.37 -8.13 -39.02
N CYS A 323 -20.57 -9.21 -39.14
CA CYS A 323 -19.58 -9.33 -40.21
C CYS A 323 -20.20 -9.52 -41.60
N LEU A 324 -21.49 -9.87 -41.67
CA LEU A 324 -22.22 -10.07 -42.91
C LEU A 324 -22.71 -8.73 -43.50
N ASN A 325 -22.77 -7.65 -42.70
CA ASN A 325 -23.28 -6.34 -43.12
C ASN A 325 -22.67 -5.84 -44.45
N PRO A 326 -21.34 -5.93 -44.69
CA PRO A 326 -20.76 -5.47 -45.96
C PRO A 326 -21.18 -6.28 -47.19
N LYS A 327 -21.64 -7.53 -47.02
CA LYS A 327 -22.03 -8.43 -48.11
C LYS A 327 -23.54 -8.43 -48.36
N ILE A 328 -24.35 -8.50 -47.30
CA ILE A 328 -25.82 -8.66 -47.41
C ILE A 328 -26.60 -7.42 -46.96
N GLY A 329 -25.92 -6.38 -46.47
CA GLY A 329 -26.55 -5.17 -45.93
C GLY A 329 -27.08 -5.38 -44.50
N TYR A 330 -27.22 -4.26 -43.77
CA TYR A 330 -27.66 -4.26 -42.37
C TYR A 330 -29.05 -4.87 -42.17
N ASP A 331 -30.02 -4.53 -43.03
CA ASP A 331 -31.40 -4.99 -42.89
C ASP A 331 -31.53 -6.51 -43.04
N MET A 332 -30.79 -7.10 -44.00
CA MET A 332 -30.79 -8.55 -44.19
C MET A 332 -30.09 -9.26 -43.03
N ALA A 333 -28.95 -8.74 -42.57
CA ALA A 333 -28.25 -9.26 -41.40
C ALA A 333 -29.14 -9.22 -40.14
N SER A 334 -29.85 -8.11 -39.90
CA SER A 334 -30.83 -7.99 -38.82
C SER A 334 -31.95 -9.01 -38.94
N LYS A 335 -32.44 -9.26 -40.16
CA LYS A 335 -33.49 -10.27 -40.43
C LYS A 335 -33.00 -11.68 -40.15
N VAL A 336 -31.76 -12.02 -40.51
CA VAL A 336 -31.12 -13.30 -40.18
C VAL A 336 -31.05 -13.51 -38.67
N ALA A 337 -30.55 -12.54 -37.91
CA ALA A 337 -30.46 -12.66 -36.45
C ALA A 337 -31.85 -12.77 -35.78
N LYS A 338 -32.84 -11.99 -36.22
CA LYS A 338 -34.21 -12.06 -35.68
C LYS A 338 -34.88 -13.41 -35.98
N ASN A 339 -34.67 -13.97 -37.18
CA ASN A 339 -35.22 -15.27 -37.55
C ASN A 339 -34.54 -16.40 -36.75
N ALA A 340 -33.21 -16.36 -36.63
CA ALA A 340 -32.45 -17.28 -35.79
C ALA A 340 -32.96 -17.28 -34.35
N HIS A 341 -33.11 -16.10 -33.74
CA HIS A 341 -33.63 -15.96 -32.37
C HIS A 341 -35.05 -16.50 -32.22
N LYS A 342 -35.97 -16.11 -33.11
CA LYS A 342 -37.39 -16.50 -33.04
C LYS A 342 -37.58 -18.02 -33.18
N LYS A 343 -36.72 -18.69 -33.95
CA LYS A 343 -36.85 -20.12 -34.28
C LYS A 343 -35.87 -21.01 -33.51
N GLY A 344 -34.96 -20.44 -32.72
CA GLY A 344 -33.90 -21.20 -32.03
C GLY A 344 -32.89 -21.82 -33.00
N LEU A 345 -32.63 -21.18 -34.14
CA LEU A 345 -31.66 -21.63 -35.14
C LEU A 345 -30.29 -20.98 -34.90
N THR A 346 -29.24 -21.60 -35.42
CA THR A 346 -27.94 -20.94 -35.60
C THR A 346 -28.02 -19.85 -36.69
N LEU A 347 -27.05 -18.93 -36.71
CA LEU A 347 -26.95 -17.93 -37.79
C LEU A 347 -26.82 -18.57 -39.17
N LYS A 348 -26.06 -19.68 -39.28
CA LYS A 348 -25.86 -20.39 -40.55
C LYS A 348 -27.16 -20.98 -41.08
N GLU A 349 -27.88 -21.70 -40.22
CA GLU A 349 -29.20 -22.27 -40.56
C GLU A 349 -30.19 -21.18 -40.97
N SER A 350 -30.23 -20.06 -40.24
CA SER A 350 -31.11 -18.95 -40.59
C SER A 350 -30.69 -18.23 -41.88
N ALA A 351 -29.40 -18.10 -42.18
CA ALA A 351 -28.92 -17.47 -43.41
C ALA A 351 -29.27 -18.32 -44.64
N LEU A 352 -29.14 -19.64 -44.52
CA LEU A 352 -29.54 -20.62 -45.54
C LEU A 352 -31.05 -20.61 -45.75
N GLU A 353 -31.84 -20.65 -44.67
CA GLU A 353 -33.32 -20.66 -44.73
C GLU A 353 -33.86 -19.40 -45.42
N LEU A 354 -33.29 -18.24 -45.12
CA LEU A 354 -33.67 -16.96 -45.72
C LEU A 354 -33.07 -16.74 -47.11
N LYS A 355 -32.27 -17.68 -47.62
CA LYS A 355 -31.51 -17.56 -48.88
C LYS A 355 -30.65 -16.28 -48.93
N ALA A 356 -30.14 -15.85 -47.77
CA ALA A 356 -29.29 -14.67 -47.65
C ALA A 356 -27.86 -14.96 -48.10
N LEU A 357 -27.37 -16.17 -47.84
CA LEU A 357 -26.04 -16.67 -48.21
C LEU A 357 -26.10 -18.18 -48.47
N THR A 358 -25.18 -18.69 -49.28
CA THR A 358 -24.88 -20.12 -49.34
C THR A 358 -24.08 -20.58 -48.11
N GLY A 359 -23.99 -21.89 -47.89
CA GLY A 359 -23.23 -22.46 -46.76
C GLY A 359 -21.74 -22.13 -46.86
N ASP A 360 -21.18 -22.21 -48.06
CA ASP A 360 -19.77 -21.93 -48.34
C ASP A 360 -19.45 -20.44 -48.18
N GLU A 361 -20.32 -19.55 -48.67
CA GLU A 361 -20.15 -18.11 -48.44
C GLU A 361 -20.22 -17.75 -46.96
N PHE A 362 -21.10 -18.42 -46.19
CA PHE A 362 -21.17 -18.20 -44.75
C PHE A 362 -19.87 -18.63 -44.06
N ASP A 363 -19.34 -19.81 -44.38
CA ASP A 363 -18.10 -20.32 -43.79
C ASP A 363 -16.87 -19.49 -44.22
N GLU A 364 -16.90 -18.89 -45.42
CA GLU A 364 -15.86 -17.99 -45.89
C GLU A 364 -15.85 -16.66 -45.12
N LEU A 365 -17.05 -16.11 -44.84
CA LEU A 365 -17.24 -14.78 -44.27
C LEU A 365 -17.23 -14.77 -42.73
N VAL A 366 -17.78 -15.79 -42.09
CA VAL A 366 -17.95 -15.85 -40.62
C VAL A 366 -16.77 -16.58 -39.99
N LYS A 367 -15.65 -15.86 -39.90
CA LYS A 367 -14.39 -16.32 -39.31
C LYS A 367 -14.06 -15.50 -38.06
N PRO A 368 -14.37 -15.99 -36.84
CA PRO A 368 -14.15 -15.25 -35.60
C PRO A 368 -12.73 -14.69 -35.44
N GLU A 369 -11.72 -15.41 -35.93
CA GLU A 369 -10.31 -15.01 -35.92
C GLU A 369 -10.02 -13.76 -36.76
N LEU A 370 -10.90 -13.40 -37.70
CA LEU A 370 -10.82 -12.17 -38.49
C LEU A 370 -11.66 -11.03 -37.90
N MET A 371 -12.32 -11.25 -36.76
CA MET A 371 -13.25 -10.31 -36.11
C MET A 371 -12.71 -9.72 -34.80
N VAL A 372 -11.48 -10.06 -34.41
CA VAL A 372 -10.85 -9.64 -33.14
C VAL A 372 -9.93 -8.42 -33.28
N GLY A 373 -9.96 -7.73 -34.41
CA GLY A 373 -9.13 -6.55 -34.64
C GLY A 373 -9.48 -5.79 -35.93
N PRO A 374 -8.97 -4.56 -36.09
CA PRO A 374 -9.17 -3.80 -37.31
C PRO A 374 -8.45 -4.45 -38.50
N LYS A 375 -9.02 -4.31 -39.70
CA LYS A 375 -8.34 -4.66 -40.96
C LYS A 375 -7.58 -3.43 -41.48
N PRO A 376 -6.45 -3.62 -42.18
CA PRO A 376 -5.83 -2.54 -42.94
C PRO A 376 -6.86 -1.93 -43.90
N TYR A 377 -6.86 -0.60 -44.01
CA TYR A 377 -7.70 0.10 -44.97
C TYR A 377 -7.26 -0.29 -46.39
N GLN A 378 -8.15 -0.90 -47.17
CA GLN A 378 -7.92 -1.16 -48.59
C GLN A 378 -8.47 0.04 -49.38
N GLN A 379 -7.57 0.77 -50.06
CA GLN A 379 -7.91 1.88 -50.96
C GLN A 379 -8.61 1.38 -52.21
#